data_AF-A0A1B7TF70-F1
#
_entry.id   AF-A0A1B7TF70-F1
#
_cell.length_a   1.000
_cell.length_b   1.000
_cell.length_c   1.000
_cell.angle_alpha   90.00
_cell.angle_beta   90.00
_cell.angle_gamma   90.00
#
_symmetry.space_group_name_H-M   'P 1'
#
loop_
_entity.id
_entity.type
_entity.pdbx_description
1 polymer ?
#
loop_
_entity_poly.entity_id
_entity_poly.type
_entity_poly.pdbx_seq_one_letter_code
_entity_poly.pdbx_strand_id
1 'polypeptide(L)'
;GYWCLPSIETLSKYSIEELSSIDNFIVGRENHGSIHFLEPVDLTHLTKPDLKENLFGRIVQFYDSEPVVVVYPDEFEKIKPSVGEGLNVRAIINLQNVEADTGLEKFVEKLNSFTDNEFVSYDPFSKNWCFKVRHF
;
A
#
# COMPACT_ATOMS: atom_id res chain seq x y z
N GLY A 1 0.64 -9.66 11.46
CA GLY A 1 1.91 -9.56 10.71
C GLY A 1 1.69 -8.99 9.33
N TYR A 2 2.76 -8.73 8.58
CA TYR A 2 2.68 -8.38 7.15
C TYR A 2 2.40 -9.61 6.28
N TRP A 3 1.72 -9.40 5.16
CA TRP A 3 1.38 -10.42 4.18
C TRP A 3 1.31 -9.81 2.77
N CYS A 4 1.33 -10.66 1.75
CA CYS A 4 1.09 -10.24 0.36
C CYS A 4 0.44 -11.37 -0.46
N LEU A 5 -0.11 -11.00 -1.62
CA LEU A 5 -0.63 -11.90 -2.65
C LEU A 5 -0.04 -11.48 -4.00
N PRO A 6 0.68 -12.37 -4.74
CA PRO A 6 1.11 -13.71 -4.34
C PRO A 6 1.90 -13.73 -3.03
N SER A 7 1.93 -14.87 -2.33
CA SER A 7 2.60 -14.96 -1.02
C SER A 7 4.10 -14.68 -1.14
N ILE A 8 4.71 -14.22 -0.05
CA ILE A 8 6.15 -13.92 -0.06
C ILE A 8 7.00 -15.16 -0.41
N GLU A 9 6.58 -16.34 0.04
CA GLU A 9 7.23 -17.62 -0.29
C GLU A 9 7.11 -17.99 -1.77
N THR A 10 6.00 -17.60 -2.41
CA THR A 10 5.82 -17.75 -3.85
C THR A 10 6.70 -16.76 -4.61
N LEU A 11 6.70 -15.49 -4.21
CA LEU A 11 7.52 -14.45 -4.84
C LEU A 11 9.02 -14.75 -4.73
N SER A 12 9.49 -15.29 -3.60
CA SER A 12 10.90 -15.70 -3.44
C SER A 12 11.35 -16.81 -4.41
N LYS A 13 10.41 -17.50 -5.07
CA LYS A 13 10.71 -18.54 -6.08
C LYS A 13 10.64 -18.01 -7.50
N TYR A 14 10.12 -16.81 -7.71
CA TYR A 14 10.03 -16.18 -9.02
C TYR A 14 11.43 -15.83 -9.52
N SER A 15 11.63 -16.00 -10.81
CA SER A 15 12.77 -15.45 -11.54
C SER A 15 12.72 -13.92 -11.55
N ILE A 16 13.85 -13.29 -11.90
CA ILE A 16 13.90 -11.82 -12.08
C ILE A 16 12.91 -11.35 -13.16
N GLU A 17 12.69 -12.14 -14.20
CA GLU A 17 11.73 -11.83 -15.26
C GLU A 17 10.29 -11.84 -14.72
N GLU A 18 9.92 -12.87 -13.95
CA GLU A 18 8.60 -12.94 -13.30
C GLU A 18 8.39 -11.85 -12.24
N LEU A 19 9.45 -11.43 -11.54
CA LEU A 19 9.39 -10.33 -10.57
C LEU A 19 9.34 -8.94 -11.21
N SER A 20 9.65 -8.82 -12.50
CA SER A 20 9.65 -7.53 -13.20
C SER A 20 8.25 -7.04 -13.58
N SER A 21 7.26 -7.92 -13.51
CA SER A 21 5.87 -7.59 -13.84
C SER A 21 4.91 -8.55 -13.13
N ILE A 22 4.45 -8.15 -11.93
CA ILE A 22 3.51 -8.93 -11.13
C ILE A 22 2.13 -8.26 -11.18
N ASP A 23 1.17 -8.95 -11.78
CA ASP A 23 -0.21 -8.51 -11.83
C ASP A 23 -0.96 -8.72 -10.50
N ASN A 24 -1.94 -7.85 -10.23
CA ASN A 24 -2.85 -7.93 -9.08
C ASN A 24 -2.11 -8.11 -7.75
N PHE A 25 -0.95 -7.46 -7.61
CA PHE A 25 -0.16 -7.54 -6.40
C PHE A 25 -0.91 -6.85 -5.25
N ILE A 26 -0.98 -7.52 -4.10
CA ILE A 26 -1.57 -6.98 -2.87
C ILE A 26 -0.54 -7.12 -1.76
N VAL A 27 -0.35 -6.06 -0.98
CA VAL A 27 0.46 -6.09 0.25
C VAL A 27 -0.37 -5.53 1.40
N GLY A 28 -0.27 -6.14 2.58
CA GLY A 28 -1.03 -5.69 3.73
C GLY A 28 -0.38 -6.03 5.06
N ARG A 29 -0.95 -5.47 6.11
CA ARG A 29 -0.62 -5.78 7.50
C ARG A 29 -1.91 -6.02 8.26
N GLU A 30 -1.97 -7.16 8.95
CA GLU A 30 -3.13 -7.52 9.77
C GLU A 30 -3.48 -6.40 10.74
N ASN A 31 -4.78 -6.11 10.89
CA ASN A 31 -5.33 -5.04 11.72
C ASN A 31 -4.88 -3.61 11.36
N HIS A 32 -4.30 -3.40 10.17
CA HIS A 32 -3.89 -2.07 9.71
C HIS A 32 -4.49 -1.73 8.35
N GLY A 33 -4.43 -2.66 7.40
CA GLY A 33 -4.90 -2.39 6.04
C GLY A 33 -4.18 -3.17 4.95
N SER A 34 -4.43 -2.75 3.71
CA SER A 34 -3.84 -3.33 2.51
C SER A 34 -3.76 -2.32 1.38
N ILE A 35 -2.81 -2.53 0.48
CA ILE A 35 -2.65 -1.84 -0.80
C ILE A 35 -2.86 -2.88 -1.90
N HIS A 36 -3.78 -2.62 -2.82
CA HIS A 36 -4.02 -3.40 -4.02
C HIS A 36 -3.56 -2.60 -5.24
N PHE A 37 -2.48 -3.03 -5.86
CA PHE A 37 -1.92 -2.37 -7.04
C PHE A 37 -2.76 -2.71 -8.28
N LEU A 38 -3.15 -1.66 -9.01
CA LEU A 38 -4.03 -1.74 -10.19
C LEU A 38 -3.26 -1.92 -11.51
N GLU A 39 -1.94 -1.87 -11.43
CA GLU A 39 -1.01 -2.00 -12.55
C GLU A 39 0.03 -3.07 -12.19
N PRO A 40 0.68 -3.71 -13.19
CA PRO A 40 1.76 -4.64 -12.93
C PRO A 40 2.89 -3.94 -12.17
N VAL A 41 3.42 -4.58 -11.13
CA VAL A 41 4.51 -4.03 -10.32
C VAL A 41 5.85 -4.72 -10.61
N ASP A 42 6.93 -3.95 -10.56
CA ASP A 42 8.30 -4.47 -10.60
C ASP A 42 8.88 -4.53 -9.16
N LEU A 43 9.24 -5.73 -8.71
CA LEU A 43 9.86 -5.96 -7.39
C LEU A 43 11.36 -6.30 -7.48
N THR A 44 11.95 -6.29 -8.68
CA THR A 44 13.32 -6.76 -8.91
C THR A 44 14.35 -5.96 -8.11
N HIS A 45 14.16 -4.65 -7.95
CA HIS A 45 15.03 -3.77 -7.14
C HIS A 45 14.96 -4.05 -5.64
N LEU A 46 13.93 -4.76 -5.18
CA LEU A 46 13.76 -5.12 -3.77
C LEU A 46 14.30 -6.51 -3.43
N THR A 47 14.82 -7.27 -4.40
CA THR A 47 15.22 -8.67 -4.18
C THR A 47 16.45 -8.86 -3.29
N LYS A 48 17.29 -7.83 -3.11
CA LYS A 48 18.56 -7.93 -2.37
C LYS A 48 18.60 -6.98 -1.16
N PRO A 49 19.04 -7.44 0.02
CA PRO A 49 19.51 -8.80 0.33
C PRO A 49 18.38 -9.83 0.42
N ASP A 50 17.17 -9.39 0.75
CA ASP A 50 15.99 -10.24 0.88
C ASP A 50 14.73 -9.45 0.55
N LEU A 51 13.83 -10.05 -0.25
CA LEU A 51 12.61 -9.40 -0.70
C LEU A 51 11.65 -9.09 0.46
N LYS A 52 11.53 -10.00 1.42
CA LYS A 52 10.62 -9.84 2.56
C LYS A 52 11.06 -8.70 3.45
N GLU A 53 12.35 -8.66 3.79
CA GLU A 53 12.93 -7.59 4.62
C GLU A 53 12.88 -6.22 3.93
N ASN A 54 13.00 -6.17 2.61
CA ASN A 54 12.89 -4.92 1.88
C ASN A 54 11.43 -4.46 1.71
N LEU A 55 10.51 -5.37 1.47
CA LEU A 55 9.11 -5.01 1.23
C LEU A 55 8.39 -4.67 2.54
N PHE A 56 8.44 -5.56 3.53
CA PHE A 56 7.59 -5.48 4.72
C PHE A 56 8.20 -4.60 5.81
N GLY A 57 7.52 -3.51 6.15
CA GLY A 57 7.95 -2.61 7.22
C GLY A 57 9.19 -1.78 6.88
N ARG A 58 9.63 -1.81 5.62
CA ARG A 58 10.73 -0.98 5.12
C ARG A 58 10.28 -0.12 3.95
N ILE A 59 9.99 -0.72 2.79
CA ILE A 59 9.46 0.02 1.64
C ILE A 59 7.96 0.28 1.79
N VAL A 60 7.20 -0.69 2.30
CA VAL A 60 5.78 -0.52 2.63
C VAL A 60 5.64 -0.53 4.14
N GLN A 61 5.30 0.62 4.72
CA GLN A 61 5.21 0.82 6.16
C GLN A 61 3.78 1.18 6.57
N PHE A 62 3.11 0.27 7.27
CA PHE A 62 1.90 0.56 8.05
C PHE A 62 2.29 0.94 9.48
N TYR A 63 1.83 2.09 9.95
CA TYR A 63 2.16 2.60 11.29
C TYR A 63 1.23 2.03 12.36
N ASP A 64 1.79 1.70 13.53
CA ASP A 64 1.00 1.21 14.67
C ASP A 64 0.27 2.34 15.42
N SER A 65 0.81 3.56 15.36
CA SER A 65 0.27 4.72 16.10
C SER A 65 -0.95 5.36 15.43
N GLU A 66 -1.04 5.27 14.11
CA GLU A 66 -2.04 5.95 13.29
C GLU A 66 -2.42 5.08 12.10
N PRO A 67 -3.68 5.14 11.60
CA PRO A 67 -4.12 4.38 10.44
C PRO A 67 -3.56 5.02 9.17
N VAL A 68 -2.26 4.83 8.94
CA VAL A 68 -1.48 5.41 7.84
C VAL A 68 -0.61 4.31 7.23
N VAL A 69 -0.48 4.36 5.90
CA VAL A 69 0.50 3.57 5.17
C VAL A 69 1.36 4.49 4.31
N VAL A 70 2.67 4.23 4.28
CA VAL A 70 3.64 4.94 3.45
C VAL A 70 4.35 3.92 2.56
N VAL A 71 4.51 4.27 1.29
CA VAL A 71 5.30 3.49 0.32
C VAL A 71 6.46 4.37 -0.14
N TYR A 72 7.68 3.84 -0.08
CA TYR A 72 8.92 4.62 -0.21
C TYR A 72 8.98 5.81 0.76
N PRO A 73 9.10 5.54 2.08
CA PRO A 73 9.41 6.56 3.08
C PRO A 73 10.60 7.45 2.68
N ASP A 74 10.69 8.64 3.28
CA ASP A 74 11.69 9.66 2.94
C ASP A 74 13.14 9.14 2.91
N GLU A 75 13.50 8.19 3.80
CA GLU A 75 14.83 7.58 3.81
C GLU A 75 15.14 6.73 2.55
N PHE A 76 14.11 6.34 1.80
CA PHE A 76 14.17 5.56 0.57
C PHE A 76 13.83 6.38 -0.69
N GLU A 77 13.67 7.70 -0.60
CA GLU A 77 13.35 8.56 -1.75
C GLU A 77 14.36 8.41 -2.90
N LYS A 78 15.64 8.19 -2.59
CA LYS A 78 16.70 8.01 -3.61
C LYS A 78 16.56 6.74 -4.45
N ILE A 79 15.82 5.75 -3.95
CA ILE A 79 15.57 4.47 -4.64
C ILE A 79 14.10 4.35 -5.08
N LYS A 80 13.30 5.38 -4.86
CA LYS A 80 11.92 5.46 -5.32
C LYS A 80 11.88 5.49 -6.85
N PRO A 81 11.21 4.52 -7.50
CA PRO A 81 11.06 4.51 -8.95
C PRO A 81 10.24 5.68 -9.47
N SER A 82 10.31 5.95 -10.77
CA SER A 82 9.48 6.97 -11.41
C SER A 82 8.00 6.59 -11.31
N VAL A 83 7.10 7.56 -11.48
CA VAL A 83 5.66 7.27 -11.56
C VAL A 83 5.40 6.29 -12.71
N GLY A 84 4.72 5.18 -12.41
CA GLY A 84 4.47 4.08 -13.34
C GLY A 84 5.48 2.92 -13.23
N GLU A 85 6.49 3.02 -12.36
CA GLU A 85 7.52 1.99 -12.18
C GLU A 85 7.51 1.41 -10.76
N GLY A 86 7.97 0.16 -10.62
CA GLY A 86 8.04 -0.53 -9.34
C GLY A 86 6.71 -0.56 -8.59
N LEU A 87 6.69 -0.07 -7.34
CA LEU A 87 5.46 0.12 -6.56
C LEU A 87 4.87 1.53 -6.72
N ASN A 88 5.49 2.42 -7.48
CA ASN A 88 5.06 3.80 -7.66
C ASN A 88 3.97 3.91 -8.75
N VAL A 89 2.94 3.09 -8.61
CA VAL A 89 1.84 2.91 -9.58
C VAL A 89 0.49 3.14 -8.92
N ARG A 90 -0.59 3.14 -9.72
CA ARG A 90 -1.95 3.30 -9.20
C ARG A 90 -2.33 2.15 -8.26
N ALA A 91 -3.00 2.48 -7.16
CA ALA A 91 -3.44 1.49 -6.19
C ALA A 91 -4.76 1.87 -5.50
N ILE A 92 -5.47 0.86 -4.99
CA ILE A 92 -6.54 1.01 -4.01
C ILE A 92 -5.96 0.71 -2.63
N ILE A 93 -6.11 1.65 -1.70
CA ILE A 93 -5.69 1.52 -0.32
C ILE A 93 -6.94 1.31 0.54
N ASN A 94 -6.88 0.31 1.42
CA ASN A 94 -7.86 0.09 2.47
C ASN A 94 -7.16 0.21 3.83
N LEU A 95 -7.55 1.20 4.62
CA LEU A 95 -7.03 1.44 5.97
C LEU A 95 -8.09 1.05 7.00
N GLN A 96 -7.67 0.32 8.03
CA GLN A 96 -8.51 -0.13 9.14
C GLN A 96 -8.29 0.78 10.35
N ASN A 97 -9.21 0.74 11.30
CA ASN A 97 -9.17 1.54 12.54
C ASN A 97 -9.14 3.06 12.27
N VAL A 98 -9.74 3.50 11.17
CA VAL A 98 -9.92 4.92 10.87
C VAL A 98 -11.12 5.44 11.64
N GLU A 99 -10.88 6.05 12.80
CA GLU A 99 -11.94 6.56 13.68
C GLU A 99 -12.43 7.94 13.24
N ALA A 100 -13.75 8.12 13.22
CA ALA A 100 -14.36 9.42 13.03
C ALA A 100 -14.11 10.30 14.28
N ASP A 101 -13.38 11.40 14.09
CA ASP A 101 -13.10 12.42 15.11
C ASP A 101 -14.24 13.45 15.25
N THR A 102 -15.19 13.40 14.32
CA THR A 102 -16.27 14.36 14.13
C THR A 102 -17.57 13.61 13.80
N GLY A 103 -18.69 14.34 13.64
CA GLY A 103 -19.92 13.74 13.13
C GLY A 103 -19.68 13.06 11.78
N LEU A 104 -20.28 11.89 11.57
CA LEU A 104 -19.99 11.00 10.42
C LEU A 104 -19.99 11.71 9.07
N GLU A 105 -20.97 12.57 8.80
CA GLU A 105 -21.06 13.34 7.54
C GLU A 105 -19.82 14.22 7.33
N LYS A 106 -19.45 15.01 8.34
CA LYS A 106 -18.25 15.88 8.29
C LYS A 106 -16.96 15.08 8.15
N PHE A 107 -16.92 13.91 8.79
CA PHE A 107 -15.77 13.04 8.68
C PHE A 107 -15.61 12.48 7.26
N VAL A 108 -16.70 12.01 6.64
CA VAL A 108 -16.68 11.55 5.24
C VAL A 108 -16.34 12.70 4.28
N GLU A 109 -16.86 13.91 4.51
CA GLU A 109 -16.49 15.10 3.74
C GLU A 109 -14.98 15.40 3.86
N LYS A 110 -14.41 15.29 5.07
CA LYS A 110 -12.96 15.43 5.31
C LYS A 110 -12.18 14.38 4.51
N LEU A 111 -12.57 13.10 4.57
CA LEU A 111 -11.92 12.03 3.81
C LEU A 111 -12.00 12.27 2.29
N ASN A 112 -13.11 12.80 1.80
CA ASN A 112 -13.31 13.13 0.38
C ASN A 112 -12.58 14.42 -0.06
N SER A 113 -12.09 15.24 0.88
CA SER A 113 -11.38 16.48 0.58
C SER A 113 -9.90 16.29 0.24
N PHE A 114 -9.32 15.12 0.53
CA PHE A 114 -7.93 14.82 0.23
C PHE A 114 -7.71 14.70 -1.28
N THR A 115 -7.07 15.68 -1.90
CA THR A 115 -6.94 15.80 -3.37
C THR A 115 -6.11 14.69 -4.00
N ASP A 116 -5.16 14.14 -3.25
CA ASP A 116 -4.27 13.07 -3.73
C ASP A 116 -4.92 11.69 -3.63
N ASN A 117 -6.06 11.60 -2.93
CA ASN A 117 -6.79 10.38 -2.63
C ASN A 117 -8.20 10.45 -3.23
N GLU A 118 -8.48 9.66 -4.26
CA GLU A 118 -9.86 9.52 -4.77
C GLU A 118 -10.65 8.64 -3.79
N PHE A 119 -11.54 9.26 -3.01
CA PHE A 119 -12.40 8.54 -2.06
C PHE A 119 -13.23 7.45 -2.76
N VAL A 120 -13.26 6.25 -2.17
CA VAL A 120 -14.09 5.14 -2.64
C VAL A 120 -15.21 4.87 -1.65
N SER A 121 -14.88 4.61 -0.38
CA SER A 121 -15.87 4.32 0.65
C SER A 121 -15.32 4.50 2.06
N TYR A 122 -16.21 4.75 3.02
CA TYR A 122 -15.91 4.65 4.45
C TYR A 122 -17.03 3.89 5.16
N ASP A 123 -16.68 2.84 5.90
CA ASP A 123 -17.62 2.12 6.77
C ASP A 123 -17.36 2.51 8.24
N PRO A 124 -18.29 3.22 8.91
CA PRO A 124 -18.13 3.63 10.30
C PRO A 124 -18.22 2.49 11.31
N PHE A 125 -18.85 1.35 10.95
CA PHE A 125 -18.96 0.21 11.86
C PHE A 125 -17.67 -0.60 11.89
N SER A 126 -17.13 -0.91 10.71
CA SER A 126 -15.84 -1.61 10.60
C SER A 126 -14.63 -0.68 10.72
N LYS A 127 -14.84 0.64 10.69
CA LYS A 127 -13.80 1.69 10.67
C LYS A 127 -12.81 1.52 9.51
N ASN A 128 -13.34 1.12 8.34
CA ASN A 128 -12.53 0.90 7.14
C ASN A 128 -12.70 2.06 6.18
N TRP A 129 -11.58 2.66 5.77
CA TRP A 129 -11.52 3.69 4.75
C TRP A 129 -10.83 3.15 3.50
N CYS A 130 -11.53 3.23 2.37
CA CYS A 130 -11.04 2.82 1.06
C CYS A 130 -10.92 4.05 0.15
N PHE A 131 -9.78 4.18 -0.53
CA PHE A 131 -9.51 5.25 -1.49
C PHE A 131 -8.49 4.79 -2.53
N LYS A 132 -8.42 5.49 -3.67
CA LYS A 132 -7.41 5.25 -4.70
C LYS A 132 -6.34 6.33 -4.66
N VAL A 133 -5.12 5.93 -4.99
CA VAL A 133 -3.99 6.83 -5.23
C VAL A 133 -3.52 6.70 -6.68
N ARG A 134 -3.02 7.79 -7.25
CA ARG A 134 -2.48 7.77 -8.62
C ARG A 134 -1.06 7.18 -8.67
N HIS A 135 -0.30 7.38 -7.60
CA HIS A 135 1.06 6.91 -7.40
C HIS A 135 1.42 7.16 -5.92
N PHE A 136 2.65 6.86 -5.50
CA PHE A 136 3.15 7.07 -4.15
C PHE A 136 4.24 8.13 -4.10
#